data_AF-A0A7S4SQ36-F1
#
_entry.id   AF-A0A7S4SQ36-F1
#
_cell.length_a   1.000
_cell.length_b   1.000
_cell.length_c   1.000
_cell.angle_alpha   90.00
_cell.angle_beta   90.00
_cell.angle_gamma   90.00
#
_symmetry.space_group_name_H-M   'P 1'
#
loop_
_entity.id
_entity.type
_entity.pdbx_description
1 polymer ?
#
loop_
_entity_poly.entity_id
_entity_poly.type
_entity_poly.pdbx_seq_one_letter_code
_entity_poly.pdbx_strand_id
1 'polypeptide(L)'
;EELAEWTQISVSRLAGDWFMGVYHDPRHEGTVTGFTVTACEIELDTETGKYEILDMISIGECGTVMHPQGLKNQLVGGAVWGIGLSGYERHLYDPQNGIP
;
A
#
# COMPACT_ATOMS: atom_id res chain seq x y z
N GLU A 1 15.42 1.04 17.05
CA GLU A 1 15.00 2.05 18.04
C GLU A 1 13.95 1.45 18.94
N GLU A 2 13.81 1.96 20.16
CA GLU A 2 12.66 1.62 21.00
C GLU A 2 11.37 2.19 20.40
N LEU A 3 10.29 1.42 20.48
CA LEU A 3 8.98 1.89 20.05
C LEU A 3 8.51 3.05 20.92
N ALA A 4 7.82 4.02 20.32
CA ALA A 4 7.12 5.05 21.09
C ALA A 4 6.12 4.43 22.06
N GLU A 5 5.92 5.04 23.23
CA GLU A 5 5.10 4.52 24.32
C GLU A 5 3.68 4.09 23.86
N TRP A 6 3.00 4.94 23.08
CA TRP A 6 1.68 4.64 22.53
C TRP A 6 1.67 3.48 21.54
N THR A 7 2.76 3.32 20.78
CA THR A 7 2.95 2.19 19.86
C THR A 7 3.13 0.90 20.66
N GLN A 8 3.90 0.91 21.75
CA GLN A 8 4.07 -0.25 22.63
C GLN A 8 2.73 -0.72 23.20
N ILE A 9 1.89 0.21 23.67
CA ILE A 9 0.55 -0.10 24.18
C ILE A 9 -0.32 -0.75 23.09
N SER A 10 -0.32 -0.18 21.89
CA SER A 10 -1.12 -0.69 20.77
C SER A 10 -0.66 -2.09 20.35
N VAL A 11 0.66 -2.30 20.23
CA VAL A 11 1.28 -3.60 19.92
C VAL A 11 0.91 -4.65 20.98
N SER A 12 1.01 -4.31 22.27
CA SER A 12 0.73 -5.24 23.37
C SER A 12 -0.70 -5.78 23.38
N ARG A 13 -1.66 -4.99 22.89
CA ARG A 13 -3.09 -5.37 22.83
C ARG A 13 -3.44 -6.29 21.67
N LEU A 14 -2.56 -6.40 20.69
CA LEU A 14 -2.78 -7.16 19.45
C LEU A 14 -1.76 -8.30 19.30
N ALA A 15 -0.89 -8.49 20.30
CA ALA A 15 0.16 -9.48 20.29
C ALA A 15 -0.44 -10.91 20.32
N GLY A 16 -0.13 -11.70 19.30
CA GLY A 16 -0.54 -13.10 19.21
C GLY A 16 -1.84 -13.35 18.42
N ASP A 17 -2.56 -12.31 18.03
CA ASP A 17 -3.84 -12.47 17.33
C ASP A 17 -3.70 -12.41 15.80
N TRP A 18 -2.90 -11.48 15.28
CA TRP A 18 -2.83 -11.20 13.83
C TRP A 18 -1.43 -10.80 13.36
N PHE A 19 -1.23 -10.81 12.03
CA PHE A 19 -0.02 -10.28 11.41
C PHE A 19 0.08 -8.76 11.66
N MET A 20 1.23 -8.31 12.16
CA MET A 20 1.48 -6.92 12.52
C MET A 20 2.73 -6.38 11.84
N GLY A 21 2.57 -5.30 11.09
CA GLY A 21 3.68 -4.46 10.61
C GLY A 21 3.84 -3.25 11.52
N VAL A 22 5.07 -2.93 11.91
CA VAL A 22 5.40 -1.70 12.65
C VAL A 22 6.41 -0.90 11.83
N TYR A 23 6.10 0.36 11.56
CA TYR A 23 6.95 1.27 10.82
C TYR A 23 7.26 2.50 11.67
N HIS A 24 8.52 2.91 11.70
CA HIS A 24 8.95 4.14 12.36
C HIS A 24 8.92 5.28 11.34
N ASP A 25 7.92 6.16 11.48
CA ASP A 25 7.77 7.33 10.63
C ASP A 25 8.41 8.58 11.27
N PRO A 26 9.38 9.24 10.63
CA PRO A 26 9.97 10.47 11.16
C PRO A 26 8.94 11.60 11.17
N ARG A 27 9.14 12.59 12.06
CA ARG A 27 8.26 13.75 12.13
C ARG A 27 8.33 14.56 10.83
N HIS A 28 7.17 14.78 10.23
CA HIS A 28 7.01 15.62 9.06
C HIS A 28 6.72 17.08 9.47
N GLU A 29 7.32 18.05 8.76
CA GLU A 29 7.03 19.48 8.89
C GLU A 29 6.53 20.05 7.55
N GLY A 30 5.44 20.82 7.57
CA GLY A 30 4.90 21.50 6.39
C GLY A 30 4.09 20.63 5.41
N THR A 31 3.85 19.36 5.73
CA THR A 31 3.03 18.44 4.93
C THR A 31 1.90 17.83 5.74
N VAL A 32 0.75 17.60 5.10
CA VAL A 32 -0.33 16.80 5.67
C VAL A 32 0.05 15.34 5.47
N THR A 33 0.29 14.61 6.55
CA THR A 33 0.59 13.18 6.48
C THR A 33 -0.71 12.40 6.28
N GLY A 34 -0.72 11.54 5.27
CA GLY A 34 -1.74 10.54 5.07
C GLY A 34 -1.07 9.17 5.07
N PHE A 35 -1.77 8.16 5.55
CA PHE A 35 -1.28 6.79 5.55
C PHE A 35 -2.20 5.92 4.74
N THR A 36 -1.66 4.90 4.10
CA THR A 36 -2.47 3.86 3.47
C THR A 36 -1.84 2.52 3.73
N VAL A 37 -2.66 1.55 4.11
CA VAL A 37 -2.26 0.17 4.29
C VAL A 37 -3.06 -0.66 3.29
N THR A 38 -2.35 -1.40 2.44
CA THR A 38 -2.97 -2.30 1.47
C THR A 38 -2.47 -3.72 1.72
N ALA A 39 -3.40 -4.66 1.81
CA ALA A 39 -3.11 -6.09 1.81
C ALA A 39 -3.72 -6.71 0.54
N CYS A 40 -2.99 -7.63 -0.07
CA CYS A 40 -3.36 -8.30 -1.32
C CYS A 40 -3.15 -9.80 -1.16
N GLU A 41 -4.19 -10.57 -1.38
CA GLU A 41 -4.15 -12.02 -1.49
C GLU A 41 -4.04 -12.42 -2.96
N ILE A 42 -3.08 -13.29 -3.27
CA ILE A 42 -2.85 -13.77 -4.63
C ILE A 42 -2.77 -15.30 -4.67
N GLU A 43 -3.19 -15.88 -5.77
CA GLU A 43 -2.82 -17.23 -6.17
C GLU A 43 -1.66 -17.16 -7.16
N LEU A 44 -0.59 -17.94 -6.94
CA LEU A 44 0.62 -17.94 -7.76
C LEU A 44 0.84 -19.32 -8.37
N ASP A 45 0.94 -19.38 -9.70
CA ASP A 45 1.46 -20.53 -10.42
C ASP A 45 3.00 -20.52 -10.31
N THR A 46 3.55 -21.48 -9.57
CA THR A 46 4.99 -21.57 -9.31
C THR A 46 5.81 -22.04 -10.52
N GLU A 47 5.19 -22.63 -11.54
CA GLU A 47 5.88 -23.06 -12.75
C GLU A 47 6.01 -21.92 -13.76
N THR A 48 4.96 -21.09 -13.91
CA THR A 48 4.94 -20.00 -14.91
C THR A 48 5.21 -18.61 -14.32
N GLY A 49 5.09 -18.45 -13.01
CA GLY A 49 5.17 -17.16 -12.32
C GLY A 49 3.94 -16.26 -12.52
N LYS A 50 2.89 -16.75 -13.18
CA LYS A 50 1.63 -16.03 -13.32
C LYS A 50 0.89 -15.99 -11.99
N TYR A 51 0.25 -14.87 -11.70
CA TYR A 51 -0.56 -14.72 -10.49
C TYR A 51 -1.95 -14.20 -10.82
N GLU A 52 -2.92 -14.55 -9.97
CA GLU A 52 -4.26 -14.00 -9.92
C GLU A 52 -4.48 -13.30 -8.58
N ILE A 53 -5.09 -12.11 -8.59
CA ILE A 53 -5.44 -11.40 -7.36
C ILE A 53 -6.80 -11.90 -6.90
N LEU A 54 -6.85 -12.55 -5.74
CA LEU A 54 -8.08 -13.12 -5.16
C LEU A 54 -8.87 -12.06 -4.37
N ASP A 55 -8.18 -11.31 -3.52
CA ASP A 55 -8.76 -10.23 -2.75
C ASP A 55 -7.72 -9.12 -2.48
N MET A 56 -8.20 -7.88 -2.36
CA MET A 56 -7.35 -6.74 -2.02
C MET A 56 -8.14 -5.74 -1.18
N ILE A 57 -7.59 -5.40 -0.02
CA ILE A 57 -8.13 -4.39 0.88
C ILE A 57 -7.16 -3.24 1.04
N SER A 58 -7.65 -2.02 0.84
CA SER A 58 -6.90 -0.77 1.06
C SER A 58 -7.63 0.08 2.10
N ILE A 59 -6.91 0.46 3.14
CA ILE A 59 -7.39 1.37 4.19
C ILE A 59 -6.55 2.64 4.11
N GLY A 60 -7.20 3.77 3.83
CA GLY A 60 -6.57 5.09 3.78
C GLY A 60 -6.97 5.96 4.96
N GLU A 61 -6.00 6.64 5.55
CA GLU A 61 -6.16 7.71 6.52
C GLU A 61 -5.76 9.04 5.88
N CYS A 62 -6.70 9.99 5.87
CA CYS A 62 -6.51 11.29 5.24
C CYS A 62 -7.02 12.45 6.11
N GLY A 63 -7.23 12.23 7.42
CA GLY A 63 -7.93 13.16 8.29
C GLY A 63 -9.41 13.28 7.92
N THR A 64 -9.91 14.51 7.80
CA THR A 64 -11.34 14.74 7.56
C THR A 64 -11.76 14.33 6.14
N VAL A 65 -12.63 13.33 6.04
CA VAL A 65 -13.21 12.88 4.77
C VAL A 65 -14.26 13.88 4.28
N MET A 66 -13.92 14.65 3.25
CA MET A 66 -14.83 15.66 2.67
C MET A 66 -15.96 15.05 1.84
N HIS A 67 -15.67 13.97 1.10
CA HIS A 67 -16.64 13.28 0.25
C HIS A 67 -16.41 11.77 0.27
N PRO A 68 -17.18 10.99 1.04
CA PRO A 68 -16.91 9.56 1.27
C PRO A 68 -16.81 8.72 0.00
N GLN A 69 -17.73 8.93 -0.95
CA GLN A 69 -17.68 8.21 -2.23
C GLN A 69 -16.46 8.61 -3.08
N GLY A 70 -15.97 9.85 -2.92
CA GLY A 70 -14.79 10.35 -3.60
C GLY A 70 -13.53 9.67 -3.06
N LEU A 71 -13.40 9.59 -1.74
CA LEU A 71 -12.31 8.85 -1.10
C LEU A 71 -12.31 7.38 -1.52
N LYS A 72 -13.48 6.72 -1.50
CA LYS A 72 -13.63 5.34 -1.97
C LYS A 72 -13.13 5.17 -3.40
N ASN A 73 -13.54 6.06 -4.31
CA ASN A 73 -13.11 5.99 -5.72
C ASN A 73 -11.60 6.21 -5.86
N GLN A 74 -10.99 7.09 -5.06
CA GLN A 74 -9.54 7.31 -5.06
C GLN A 74 -8.77 6.09 -4.57
N LEU A 75 -9.25 5.42 -3.51
CA LEU A 75 -8.62 4.18 -3.02
C LEU A 75 -8.68 3.06 -4.06
N VAL A 76 -9.83 2.91 -4.75
CA VAL A 76 -9.99 1.91 -5.81
C VAL A 76 -9.12 2.26 -7.02
N GLY A 77 -9.15 3.52 -7.48
CA GLY A 77 -8.35 3.96 -8.63
C GLY A 77 -6.84 3.84 -8.37
N GLY A 78 -6.40 4.21 -7.17
CA GLY A 78 -5.02 4.03 -6.74
C GLY A 78 -4.60 2.55 -6.69
N ALA A 79 -5.47 1.66 -6.20
CA ALA A 79 -5.19 0.22 -6.20
C ALA A 79 -5.04 -0.34 -7.62
N VAL A 80 -5.95 0.01 -8.54
CA VAL A 80 -5.86 -0.40 -9.95
C VAL A 80 -4.57 0.10 -10.60
N TRP A 81 -4.21 1.36 -10.36
CA TRP A 81 -2.96 1.91 -10.87
C TRP A 81 -1.73 1.22 -10.24
N GLY A 82 -1.75 0.93 -8.95
CA GLY A 82 -0.69 0.19 -8.27
C GLY A 82 -0.49 -1.22 -8.82
N ILE A 83 -1.58 -1.91 -9.18
CA ILE A 83 -1.52 -3.22 -9.86
C ILE A 83 -0.84 -3.07 -11.24
N GLY A 84 -1.27 -2.06 -12.01
CA GLY A 84 -0.69 -1.70 -13.31
C GLY A 84 0.81 -1.47 -13.21
N LEU A 85 1.22 -0.56 -12.33
CA LEU A 85 2.61 -0.17 -12.13
C LEU A 85 3.50 -1.35 -11.68
N SER A 86 2.98 -2.19 -10.79
CA SER A 86 3.74 -3.33 -10.25
C SER A 86 3.91 -4.45 -11.27
N GLY A 87 2.81 -4.86 -11.91
CA GLY A 87 2.76 -6.07 -12.72
C GLY A 87 2.90 -5.88 -14.23
N TYR A 88 2.52 -4.72 -14.77
CA TYR A 88 2.25 -4.57 -16.21
C TYR A 88 2.98 -3.40 -16.88
N GLU A 89 3.11 -2.26 -16.22
CA GLU A 89 3.62 -1.03 -16.83
C GLU A 89 5.15 -1.01 -16.81
N ARG A 90 5.76 -0.87 -17.99
CA ARG A 90 7.20 -0.64 -18.14
C ARG A 90 7.43 0.38 -19.24
N HIS A 91 8.38 1.28 -19.03
CA HIS A 91 8.90 2.11 -20.11
C HIS A 91 10.05 1.35 -20.75
N LEU A 92 9.85 0.90 -21.98
CA LEU A 92 10.91 0.34 -22.79
C LEU A 92 11.49 1.49 -23.60
N TYR A 93 12.80 1.50 -23.76
CA TYR A 93 13.48 2.46 -24.63
C TYR A 93 14.34 1.66 -25.59
N ASP A 94 14.34 2.04 -26.86
CA ASP A 94 15.21 1.48 -27.89
C ASP A 94 16.68 1.67 -27.46
N PRO A 95 17.45 0.58 -27.25
CA PRO A 95 18.85 0.68 -26.85
C PRO A 95 19.73 1.41 -27.86
N GLN A 96 19.35 1.44 -29.14
CA GLN A 96 20.14 2.07 -30.20
C GLN A 96 19.94 3.58 -30.23
N ASN A 97 18.70 4.04 -30.09
CA ASN A 97 18.32 5.43 -30.38
C ASN A 97 17.70 6.18 -29.19
N GLY A 98 17.39 5.48 -28.08
CA GLY A 98 16.83 6.07 -26.86
C GLY A 98 15.37 6.53 -27.00
N ILE A 99 14.65 6.07 -28.03
CA ILE A 99 13.24 6.39 -28.24
C ILE A 99 12.39 5.43 -27.39
N PRO A 100 11.40 5.91 -26.62
CA PRO A 100 10.47 5.03 -25.90
C PRO A 100 9.59 4.18 -26.83
#